data_AF-A0A7S3W548-F1
#
_entry.id   AF-A0A7S3W548-F1
#
_cell.length_a   1.000
_cell.length_b   1.000
_cell.length_c   1.000
_cell.angle_alpha   90.00
_cell.angle_beta   90.00
_cell.angle_gamma   90.00
#
_symmetry.space_group_name_H-M   'P 1'
#
loop_
_entity.id
_entity.type
_entity.pdbx_description
1 polymer ?
#
loop_
_entity_poly.entity_id
_entity_poly.type
_entity_poly.pdbx_seq_one_letter_code
_entity_poly.pdbx_strand_id
1 'polypeptide(L)'
;GAAAAVAAQAGWLDLLGGSPPPLPAEQADFIHTLAARHLDPYLDGVRAAPQAGERLFLPAVRSDYAATHGGAPLPAPDEAVLALYVRHAIGKANSIHCFGELLMGEGRPPVLQPELDAHLRSLAKALAEAIGRDFGTGAGREYRLGGVALDQALLEEAARRHAAELYATQHRLGESLAKANEAGEVGRRAELRRIFGFEC
;
A
#
# COMPACT_ATOMS: atom_id res chain seq x y z
N GLY A 1 28.82 -9.31 5.34
CA GLY A 1 29.57 -8.03 5.37
C GLY A 1 28.60 -6.87 5.22
N ALA A 2 28.96 -5.67 5.70
CA ALA A 2 28.06 -4.50 5.73
C ALA A 2 27.43 -4.16 4.36
N ALA A 3 28.19 -4.25 3.27
CA ALA A 3 27.69 -3.98 1.92
C ALA A 3 26.57 -4.95 1.48
N ALA A 4 26.66 -6.23 1.86
CA ALA A 4 25.63 -7.21 1.55
C ALA A 4 24.33 -6.95 2.34
N ALA A 5 24.45 -6.50 3.59
CA ALA A 5 23.30 -6.13 4.41
C ALA A 5 22.60 -4.87 3.85
N VAL A 6 23.36 -3.87 3.41
CA VAL A 6 22.79 -2.67 2.77
C VAL A 6 22.08 -3.02 1.47
N ALA A 7 22.68 -3.85 0.61
CA ALA A 7 22.06 -4.29 -0.64
C ALA A 7 20.77 -5.09 -0.41
N ALA A 8 20.77 -5.96 0.61
CA ALA A 8 19.60 -6.73 1.02
C ALA A 8 18.47 -5.86 1.59
N GLN A 9 18.81 -4.85 2.40
CA GLN A 9 17.86 -3.87 2.91
C GLN A 9 17.24 -3.06 1.76
N ALA A 10 18.07 -2.60 0.81
CA ALA A 10 17.60 -1.94 -0.40
C ALA A 10 16.66 -2.85 -1.21
N GLY A 11 17.00 -4.14 -1.36
CA GLY A 11 16.15 -5.11 -2.05
C GLY A 11 14.77 -5.26 -1.43
N TRP A 12 14.68 -5.31 -0.10
CA TRP A 12 13.38 -5.31 0.59
C TRP A 12 12.62 -3.99 0.35
N LEU A 13 13.28 -2.85 0.51
CA LEU A 13 12.65 -1.55 0.27
C LEU A 13 12.16 -1.39 -1.17
N ASP A 14 12.86 -1.95 -2.14
CA ASP A 14 12.44 -1.92 -3.54
C ASP A 14 11.26 -2.85 -3.82
N LEU A 15 11.24 -4.06 -3.23
CA LEU A 15 10.09 -4.96 -3.31
C LEU A 15 8.85 -4.35 -2.66
N LEU A 16 9.01 -3.65 -1.54
CA LEU A 16 7.94 -3.07 -0.74
C LEU A 16 7.48 -1.69 -1.24
N GLY A 17 8.37 -0.87 -1.80
CA GLY A 17 8.06 0.53 -2.13
C GLY A 17 8.26 0.90 -3.58
N GLY A 18 9.18 0.25 -4.31
CA GLY A 18 9.70 0.79 -5.57
C GLY A 18 9.17 0.12 -6.84
N SER A 19 9.21 -1.20 -6.93
CA SER A 19 8.85 -1.95 -8.15
C SER A 19 7.96 -3.13 -7.81
N PRO A 20 6.89 -3.41 -8.58
CA PRO A 20 6.13 -4.65 -8.39
C PRO A 20 7.10 -5.84 -8.42
N PRO A 21 6.89 -6.86 -7.57
CA PRO A 21 7.68 -8.07 -7.68
C PRO A 21 7.59 -8.61 -9.12
N PRO A 22 8.66 -9.24 -9.65
CA PRO A 22 8.74 -9.67 -11.05
C PRO A 22 7.86 -10.91 -11.31
N LEU A 23 6.56 -10.74 -11.15
CA LEU A 23 5.52 -11.73 -11.40
C LEU A 23 4.74 -11.34 -12.65
N PRO A 24 4.24 -12.30 -13.42
CA PRO A 24 3.22 -12.05 -14.44
C PRO A 24 2.02 -11.29 -13.85
N ALA A 25 1.45 -10.36 -14.62
CA ALA A 25 0.37 -9.49 -14.15
C ALA A 25 -0.81 -10.26 -13.56
N GLU A 26 -1.24 -11.34 -14.23
CA GLU A 26 -2.34 -12.20 -13.75
C GLU A 26 -2.08 -12.80 -12.37
N GLN A 27 -0.83 -13.18 -12.08
CA GLN A 27 -0.45 -13.74 -10.78
C GLN A 27 -0.42 -12.65 -9.71
N ALA A 28 0.14 -11.48 -10.04
CA ALA A 28 0.15 -10.34 -9.14
C ALA A 28 -1.27 -9.89 -8.79
N ASP A 29 -2.16 -9.81 -9.78
CA ASP A 29 -3.56 -9.43 -9.61
C ASP A 29 -4.33 -10.45 -8.77
N PHE A 30 -4.09 -11.75 -8.98
CA PHE A 30 -4.67 -12.81 -8.17
C PHE A 30 -4.27 -12.67 -6.69
N ILE A 31 -2.97 -12.54 -6.42
CA ILE A 31 -2.45 -12.40 -5.05
C ILE A 31 -2.97 -11.12 -4.41
N HIS A 32 -2.94 -10.00 -5.14
CA HIS A 32 -3.41 -8.71 -4.65
C HIS A 32 -4.91 -8.75 -4.32
N THR A 33 -5.73 -9.39 -5.14
CA THR A 33 -7.17 -9.57 -4.89
C THR A 33 -7.42 -10.35 -3.60
N LEU A 34 -6.67 -11.42 -3.36
CA LEU A 34 -6.79 -12.19 -2.12
C LEU A 34 -6.25 -11.39 -0.92
N ALA A 35 -5.18 -10.62 -1.09
CA ALA A 35 -4.65 -9.75 -0.04
C ALA A 35 -5.70 -8.73 0.39
N ALA A 36 -6.36 -8.07 -0.56
CA ALA A 36 -7.45 -7.14 -0.29
C ALA A 36 -8.60 -7.80 0.48
N ARG A 37 -9.11 -8.95 -0.01
CA ARG A 37 -10.19 -9.70 0.67
C ARG A 37 -9.83 -10.12 2.10
N HIS A 38 -8.55 -10.42 2.35
CA HIS A 38 -8.07 -10.82 3.66
C HIS A 38 -7.86 -9.63 4.59
N LEU A 39 -7.30 -8.53 4.09
CA LEU A 39 -6.83 -7.39 4.89
C LEU A 39 -7.86 -6.28 5.06
N ASP A 40 -8.64 -5.96 4.02
CA ASP A 40 -9.56 -4.83 4.02
C ASP A 40 -10.52 -4.82 5.22
N PRO A 41 -11.14 -5.95 5.64
CA PRO A 41 -12.03 -5.93 6.80
C PRO A 41 -11.35 -5.46 8.11
N TYR A 42 -10.04 -5.67 8.25
CA TYR A 42 -9.27 -5.18 9.40
C TYR A 42 -8.87 -3.72 9.22
N LEU A 43 -8.41 -3.37 8.03
CA LEU A 43 -7.95 -2.02 7.71
C LEU A 43 -9.10 -1.00 7.71
N ASP A 44 -10.31 -1.43 7.33
CA ASP A 44 -11.53 -0.62 7.34
C ASP A 44 -12.20 -0.60 8.74
N GLY A 45 -11.65 -1.32 9.73
CA GLY A 45 -12.20 -1.39 11.09
C GLY A 45 -13.49 -2.20 11.23
N VAL A 46 -13.89 -2.94 10.19
CA VAL A 46 -15.05 -3.86 10.20
C VAL A 46 -14.80 -5.04 11.15
N ARG A 47 -13.54 -5.45 11.31
CA ARG A 47 -13.09 -6.53 12.19
C ARG A 47 -11.94 -6.06 13.06
N ALA A 48 -12.01 -6.35 14.36
CA ALA A 48 -11.01 -5.90 15.34
C ALA A 48 -9.68 -6.67 15.24
N ALA A 49 -9.73 -8.00 15.42
CA ALA A 49 -8.57 -8.86 15.35
C ALA A 49 -8.95 -10.24 14.80
N PRO A 50 -8.03 -10.92 14.09
CA PRO A 50 -8.24 -12.28 13.64
C PRO A 50 -8.43 -13.24 14.82
N GLN A 51 -9.44 -14.08 14.74
CA GLN A 51 -9.77 -15.08 15.74
C GLN A 51 -8.98 -16.39 15.54
N ALA A 52 -8.85 -17.17 16.61
CA ALA A 52 -8.26 -18.51 16.53
C ALA A 52 -9.07 -19.40 15.57
N GLY A 53 -8.38 -20.10 14.67
CA GLY A 53 -9.01 -20.92 13.63
C GLY A 53 -9.32 -20.18 12.33
N GLU A 54 -9.05 -18.87 12.26
CA GLU A 54 -9.12 -18.16 10.98
C GLU A 54 -8.07 -18.64 9.99
N ARG A 55 -8.46 -18.59 8.72
CA ARG A 55 -7.63 -19.02 7.60
C ARG A 55 -6.44 -18.08 7.46
N LEU A 56 -5.23 -18.63 7.59
CA LEU A 56 -3.98 -17.88 7.40
C LEU A 56 -3.78 -17.53 5.93
N PHE A 57 -3.27 -16.33 5.66
CA PHE A 57 -3.18 -15.82 4.29
C PHE A 57 -2.36 -16.70 3.33
N LEU A 58 -1.10 -17.03 3.65
CA LEU A 58 -0.23 -17.74 2.71
C LEU A 58 -0.76 -19.15 2.36
N PRO A 59 -1.19 -19.98 3.33
CA PRO A 59 -1.89 -21.21 3.04
C PRO A 59 -3.19 -21.00 2.23
N ALA A 60 -3.93 -19.91 2.51
CA ALA A 60 -5.16 -19.60 1.79
C ALA A 60 -4.89 -19.35 0.30
N VAL A 61 -3.95 -18.45 -0.03
CA VAL A 61 -3.59 -18.10 -1.40
C VAL A 61 -3.14 -19.32 -2.20
N ARG A 62 -2.31 -20.18 -1.60
CA ARG A 62 -1.84 -21.41 -2.26
C ARG A 62 -2.99 -22.37 -2.55
N SER A 63 -3.87 -22.58 -1.57
CA SER A 63 -5.04 -23.44 -1.71
C SER A 63 -6.02 -22.92 -2.76
N ASP A 64 -6.29 -21.60 -2.76
CA ASP A 64 -7.22 -20.99 -3.72
C ASP A 64 -6.64 -20.99 -5.14
N TYR A 65 -5.33 -20.78 -5.28
CA TYR A 65 -4.66 -20.88 -6.57
C TYR A 65 -4.76 -22.30 -7.14
N ALA A 66 -4.43 -23.30 -6.32
CA ALA A 66 -4.51 -24.71 -6.73
C ALA A 66 -5.94 -25.11 -7.11
N ALA A 67 -6.95 -24.68 -6.35
CA ALA A 67 -8.35 -24.93 -6.69
C ALA A 67 -8.75 -24.32 -8.05
N THR A 68 -8.22 -23.15 -8.37
CA THR A 68 -8.51 -22.44 -9.63
C THR A 68 -7.75 -23.03 -10.82
N HIS A 69 -6.57 -23.61 -10.59
CA HIS A 69 -5.65 -24.08 -11.64
C HIS A 69 -5.47 -25.60 -11.64
N GLY A 70 -6.52 -26.36 -11.31
CA GLY A 70 -6.52 -27.83 -11.44
C GLY A 70 -5.48 -28.55 -10.57
N GLY A 71 -5.16 -27.99 -9.41
CA GLY A 71 -4.17 -28.53 -8.47
C GLY A 71 -2.74 -28.00 -8.66
N ALA A 72 -2.50 -27.12 -9.64
CA ALA A 72 -1.19 -26.53 -9.85
C ALA A 72 -0.73 -25.68 -8.64
N PRO A 73 0.54 -25.77 -8.20
CA PRO A 73 1.06 -24.92 -7.15
C PRO A 73 1.18 -23.47 -7.64
N LEU A 74 1.05 -22.51 -6.72
CA LEU A 74 1.29 -21.09 -7.01
C LEU A 74 2.74 -20.89 -7.49
N PRO A 75 2.98 -20.41 -8.73
CA PRO A 75 4.32 -20.21 -9.28
C PRO A 75 4.92 -18.86 -8.83
N ALA A 76 4.78 -18.51 -7.55
CA ALA A 76 5.32 -17.29 -6.96
C ALA A 76 6.09 -17.61 -5.67
N PRO A 77 7.28 -17.03 -5.46
CA PRO A 77 8.02 -17.19 -4.21
C PRO A 77 7.29 -16.48 -3.05
N ASP A 78 7.47 -16.98 -1.84
CA ASP A 78 6.77 -16.46 -0.65
C ASP A 78 7.12 -15.00 -0.39
N GLU A 79 8.34 -14.57 -0.73
CA GLU A 79 8.81 -13.19 -0.62
C GLU A 79 8.01 -12.25 -1.54
N ALA A 80 7.62 -12.71 -2.73
CA ALA A 80 6.80 -11.90 -3.64
C ALA A 80 5.34 -11.82 -3.16
N VAL A 81 4.79 -12.92 -2.63
CA VAL A 81 3.46 -12.94 -2.01
C VAL A 81 3.43 -12.00 -0.80
N LEU A 82 4.46 -12.05 0.04
CA LEU A 82 4.63 -11.19 1.19
C LEU A 82 4.77 -9.72 0.80
N ALA A 83 5.57 -9.42 -0.24
CA ALA A 83 5.72 -8.05 -0.72
C ALA A 83 4.38 -7.47 -1.19
N LEU A 84 3.57 -8.22 -1.95
CA LEU A 84 2.24 -7.78 -2.38
C LEU A 84 1.27 -7.58 -1.20
N TYR A 85 1.31 -8.50 -0.23
CA TYR A 85 0.52 -8.40 0.99
C TYR A 85 0.85 -7.13 1.81
N VAL A 86 2.13 -6.88 2.07
CA VAL A 86 2.60 -5.72 2.83
C VAL A 86 2.30 -4.43 2.09
N ARG A 87 2.52 -4.41 0.77
CA ARG A 87 2.21 -3.25 -0.08
C ARG A 87 0.76 -2.88 -0.07
N HIS A 88 -0.13 -3.86 -0.18
CA HIS A 88 -1.55 -3.63 -0.11
C HIS A 88 -1.91 -2.97 1.23
N ALA A 89 -1.44 -3.54 2.35
CA ALA A 89 -1.71 -3.00 3.67
C ALA A 89 -1.17 -1.57 3.86
N ILE A 90 0.08 -1.31 3.49
CA ILE A 90 0.69 0.02 3.56
C ILE A 90 -0.07 1.01 2.68
N GLY A 91 -0.37 0.61 1.43
CA GLY A 91 -1.06 1.43 0.45
C GLY A 91 -2.43 1.88 0.95
N LYS A 92 -3.22 0.91 1.38
CA LYS A 92 -4.56 1.12 1.93
C LYS A 92 -4.50 1.95 3.22
N ALA A 93 -3.70 1.55 4.21
CA ALA A 93 -3.62 2.25 5.49
C ALA A 93 -3.14 3.70 5.33
N ASN A 94 -2.11 3.96 4.52
CA ASN A 94 -1.63 5.32 4.29
C ASN A 94 -2.65 6.18 3.53
N SER A 95 -3.40 5.61 2.59
CA SER A 95 -4.46 6.36 1.89
C SER A 95 -5.58 6.86 2.82
N ILE A 96 -5.80 6.14 3.93
CA ILE A 96 -6.80 6.48 4.94
C ILE A 96 -6.20 7.48 5.94
N HIS A 97 -5.04 7.17 6.51
CA HIS A 97 -4.52 7.82 7.72
C HIS A 97 -3.45 8.90 7.50
N CYS A 98 -2.85 9.00 6.31
CA CYS A 98 -1.87 10.07 6.04
C CYS A 98 -2.51 11.42 5.69
N PHE A 99 -3.83 11.47 5.55
CA PHE A 99 -4.54 12.69 5.18
C PHE A 99 -5.66 13.00 6.17
N GLY A 100 -5.83 14.28 6.46
CA GLY A 100 -6.92 14.80 7.28
C GLY A 100 -8.27 14.77 6.56
N GLU A 101 -9.22 15.51 7.13
CA GLU A 101 -10.56 15.66 6.58
C GLU A 101 -10.56 16.40 5.24
N LEU A 102 -11.59 16.16 4.43
CA LEU A 102 -11.76 16.87 3.18
C LEU A 102 -12.16 18.33 3.46
N LEU A 103 -11.31 19.26 3.05
CA LEU A 103 -11.59 20.69 3.04
C LEU A 103 -12.13 21.09 1.65
N MET A 104 -13.30 21.71 1.63
CA MET A 104 -13.95 22.13 0.39
C MET A 104 -13.09 23.16 -0.35
N GLY A 105 -12.71 22.83 -1.59
CA GLY A 105 -11.84 23.68 -2.41
C GLY A 105 -10.33 23.45 -2.22
N GLU A 106 -9.92 22.74 -1.17
CA GLU A 106 -8.51 22.52 -0.83
C GLU A 106 -8.10 21.03 -0.85
N GLY A 107 -9.06 20.11 -0.80
CA GLY A 107 -8.80 18.67 -0.75
C GLY A 107 -8.51 18.18 0.67
N ARG A 108 -7.86 17.02 0.79
CA ARG A 108 -7.47 16.47 2.10
C ARG A 108 -6.02 16.90 2.42
N PRO A 109 -5.77 17.77 3.42
CA PRO A 109 -4.40 18.15 3.77
C PRO A 109 -3.66 16.95 4.38
N PRO A 110 -2.31 16.91 4.30
CA PRO A 110 -1.52 15.95 5.05
C PRO A 110 -1.77 16.08 6.56
N VAL A 111 -1.73 14.97 7.29
CA VAL A 111 -1.77 15.00 8.76
C VAL A 111 -0.50 15.61 9.35
N LEU A 112 -0.55 15.99 10.62
CA LEU A 112 0.61 16.57 11.30
C LEU A 112 1.72 15.51 11.46
N GLN A 113 2.98 15.96 11.46
CA GLN A 113 4.13 15.07 11.57
C GLN A 113 4.06 14.10 12.78
N PRO A 114 3.67 14.53 13.99
CA PRO A 114 3.55 13.61 15.13
C PRO A 114 2.48 12.52 14.93
N GLU A 115 1.37 12.86 14.27
CA GLU A 115 0.27 11.93 13.96
C GLU A 115 0.71 10.92 12.91
N LEU A 116 1.38 11.40 11.85
CA LEU A 116 1.99 10.54 10.83
C LEU A 116 2.96 9.55 11.47
N ASP A 117 3.88 10.02 12.30
CA ASP A 117 4.87 9.16 12.95
C ASP A 117 4.23 8.13 13.90
N ALA A 118 3.15 8.51 14.60
CA ALA A 118 2.39 7.57 15.42
C ALA A 118 1.70 6.49 14.59
N HIS A 119 1.06 6.89 13.48
CA HIS A 119 0.44 5.98 12.51
C HIS A 119 1.45 4.99 11.94
N LEU A 120 2.58 5.47 11.39
CA LEU A 120 3.59 4.63 10.74
C LEU A 120 4.18 3.59 11.72
N ARG A 121 4.47 4.00 12.97
CA ARG A 121 4.93 3.06 14.01
C ARG A 121 3.88 2.01 14.35
N SER A 122 2.62 2.42 14.50
CA SER A 122 1.51 1.51 14.83
C SER A 122 1.27 0.51 13.71
N LEU A 123 1.23 0.98 12.46
CA LEU A 123 1.09 0.16 11.26
C LEU A 123 2.24 -0.85 11.13
N ALA A 124 3.49 -0.41 11.29
CA ALA A 124 4.65 -1.29 11.18
C ALA A 124 4.62 -2.42 12.22
N LYS A 125 4.23 -2.10 13.46
CA LYS A 125 4.05 -3.09 14.53
C LYS A 125 2.95 -4.10 14.18
N ALA A 126 1.77 -3.61 13.80
CA ALA A 126 0.63 -4.46 13.45
C ALA A 126 0.95 -5.36 12.25
N LEU A 127 1.70 -4.85 11.27
CA LEU A 127 2.15 -5.64 10.13
C LEU A 127 3.13 -6.74 10.52
N ALA A 128 4.10 -6.45 11.39
CA ALA A 128 5.03 -7.48 11.86
C ALA A 128 4.29 -8.65 12.54
N GLU A 129 3.30 -8.34 13.39
CA GLU A 129 2.44 -9.34 14.03
C GLU A 129 1.58 -10.11 13.01
N ALA A 130 0.96 -9.40 12.06
CA ALA A 130 0.12 -9.99 11.03
C ALA A 130 0.91 -10.92 10.11
N ILE A 131 2.10 -10.51 9.66
CA ILE A 131 3.01 -11.34 8.84
C ILE A 131 3.34 -12.62 9.58
N GLY A 132 3.72 -12.53 10.86
CA GLY A 132 4.13 -13.71 11.60
C GLY A 132 3.03 -14.76 11.73
N ARG A 133 1.79 -14.30 11.90
CA ARG A 133 0.58 -15.13 11.87
C ARG A 133 0.32 -15.70 10.48
N ASP A 134 0.15 -14.84 9.49
CA ASP A 134 -0.43 -15.17 8.18
C ASP A 134 0.49 -15.96 7.25
N PHE A 135 1.79 -15.82 7.48
CA PHE A 135 2.82 -16.50 6.71
C PHE A 135 3.42 -17.68 7.48
N GLY A 136 2.84 -18.02 8.64
CA GLY A 136 3.19 -19.23 9.37
C GLY A 136 4.59 -19.17 9.98
N THR A 137 5.06 -18.00 10.42
CA THR A 137 6.26 -17.91 11.25
C THR A 137 5.90 -18.28 12.70
N GLY A 138 5.30 -19.46 12.89
CA GLY A 138 5.22 -20.07 14.21
C GLY A 138 6.65 -20.30 14.70
N ALA A 139 7.10 -19.46 15.65
CA ALA A 139 8.40 -19.52 16.31
C ALA A 139 9.58 -19.99 15.43
N GLY A 140 10.09 -19.14 14.53
CA GLY A 140 11.47 -19.30 14.02
C GLY A 140 11.73 -19.13 12.52
N ARG A 141 10.72 -18.84 11.67
CA ARG A 141 10.96 -18.54 10.25
C ARG A 141 10.92 -17.04 9.99
N GLU A 142 12.05 -16.37 10.05
CA GLU A 142 12.17 -14.96 9.63
C GLU A 142 12.23 -14.89 8.10
N TYR A 143 11.42 -14.02 7.48
CA TYR A 143 11.56 -13.72 6.06
C TYR A 143 12.84 -12.95 5.83
N ARG A 144 13.73 -13.49 4.99
CA ARG A 144 15.04 -12.92 4.71
C ARG A 144 15.26 -12.72 3.22
N LEU A 145 15.78 -11.56 2.86
CA LEU A 145 16.34 -11.29 1.54
C LEU A 145 17.83 -11.02 1.74
N GLY A 146 18.71 -11.72 1.03
CA GLY A 146 20.16 -11.54 1.17
C GLY A 146 20.69 -11.63 2.62
N GLY A 147 20.00 -12.37 3.50
CA GLY A 147 20.34 -12.51 4.92
C GLY A 147 19.74 -11.46 5.87
N VAL A 148 19.09 -10.41 5.35
CA VAL A 148 18.42 -9.37 6.15
C VAL A 148 16.97 -9.76 6.42
N ALA A 149 16.59 -9.78 7.69
CA ALA A 149 15.23 -10.06 8.11
C ALA A 149 14.30 -8.89 7.80
N LEU A 150 13.06 -9.19 7.43
CA LEU A 150 11.98 -8.22 7.38
C LEU A 150 11.51 -7.94 8.81
N ASP A 151 11.91 -6.80 9.36
CA ASP A 151 11.58 -6.38 10.72
C ASP A 151 10.68 -5.13 10.74
N GLN A 152 10.26 -4.73 11.94
CA GLN A 152 9.41 -3.56 12.13
C GLN A 152 10.06 -2.26 11.63
N ALA A 153 11.37 -2.09 11.78
CA ALA A 153 12.04 -0.87 11.34
C ALA A 153 12.03 -0.75 9.81
N LEU A 154 12.22 -1.86 9.11
CA LEU A 154 12.14 -1.93 7.66
C LEU A 154 10.71 -1.67 7.15
N LEU A 155 9.71 -2.19 7.85
CA LEU A 155 8.30 -1.96 7.55
C LEU A 155 7.91 -0.49 7.76
N GLU A 156 8.38 0.14 8.84
CA GLU A 156 8.16 1.56 9.10
C GLU A 156 8.80 2.42 8.01
N GLU A 157 10.04 2.12 7.61
CA GLU A 157 10.73 2.85 6.54
C GLU A 157 10.01 2.68 5.19
N ALA A 158 9.56 1.47 4.86
CA ALA A 158 8.76 1.24 3.66
C ALA A 158 7.44 2.04 3.68
N ALA A 159 6.76 2.07 4.83
CA ALA A 159 5.53 2.83 4.99
C ALA A 159 5.78 4.35 4.90
N ARG A 160 6.90 4.84 5.43
CA ARG A 160 7.33 6.23 5.34
C ARG A 160 7.64 6.65 3.92
N ARG A 161 8.39 5.83 3.17
CA ARG A 161 8.67 6.05 1.75
C ARG A 161 7.37 6.12 0.95
N HIS A 162 6.46 5.16 1.17
CA HIS A 162 5.16 5.18 0.50
C HIS A 162 4.34 6.44 0.84
N ALA A 163 4.33 6.89 2.10
CA ALA A 163 3.65 8.14 2.48
C ALA A 163 4.23 9.36 1.76
N ALA A 164 5.56 9.46 1.63
CA ALA A 164 6.21 10.54 0.89
C ALA A 164 5.85 10.52 -0.61
N GLU A 165 5.85 9.34 -1.24
CA GLU A 165 5.44 9.16 -2.64
C GLU A 165 3.95 9.51 -2.85
N LEU A 166 3.11 9.14 -1.90
CA LEU A 166 1.69 9.45 -1.89
C LEU A 166 1.44 10.97 -1.80
N TYR A 167 2.15 11.68 -0.93
CA TYR A 167 2.10 13.15 -0.84
C TYR A 167 2.58 13.82 -2.12
N ALA A 168 3.70 13.37 -2.69
CA ALA A 168 4.20 13.91 -3.95
C ALA A 168 3.20 13.70 -5.10
N THR A 169 2.53 12.54 -5.12
CA THR A 169 1.49 12.24 -6.11
C THR A 169 0.27 13.13 -5.94
N GLN A 170 -0.23 13.28 -4.71
CA GLN A 170 -1.38 14.14 -4.44
C GLN A 170 -1.10 15.59 -4.77
N HIS A 171 0.09 16.10 -4.45
CA HIS A 171 0.48 17.46 -4.80
C HIS A 171 0.46 17.68 -6.32
N ARG A 172 1.07 16.77 -7.09
CA ARG A 172 1.08 16.82 -8.56
C ARG A 172 -0.34 16.77 -9.16
N LEU A 173 -1.21 15.93 -8.61
CA LEU A 173 -2.60 15.83 -9.04
C LEU A 173 -3.36 17.13 -8.70
N GLY A 174 -3.14 17.70 -7.53
CA GLY A 174 -3.73 18.99 -7.12
C GLY A 174 -3.33 20.14 -8.04
N GLU A 175 -2.05 20.26 -8.38
CA GLU A 175 -1.58 21.26 -9.35
C GLU A 175 -2.20 21.07 -10.74
N SER A 176 -2.32 19.81 -11.18
CA SER A 176 -2.92 19.48 -12.47
C SER A 176 -4.41 19.84 -12.51
N LEU A 177 -5.13 19.59 -11.42
CA LEU A 177 -6.54 19.97 -11.26
C LEU A 177 -6.71 21.49 -11.20
N ALA A 178 -5.84 22.22 -10.48
CA ALA A 178 -5.90 23.67 -10.42
C ALA A 178 -5.75 24.31 -11.80
N LYS A 179 -4.78 23.82 -12.61
CA LYS A 179 -4.59 24.27 -14.00
C LYS A 179 -5.80 23.96 -14.87
N ALA A 180 -6.38 22.77 -14.74
CA ALA A 180 -7.58 22.39 -15.48
C ALA A 180 -8.79 23.27 -15.11
N ASN A 181 -8.96 23.59 -13.83
CA ASN A 181 -10.02 24.48 -13.35
C ASN A 181 -9.85 25.91 -13.86
N GLU A 182 -8.63 26.45 -13.86
CA GLU A 182 -8.35 27.77 -14.43
C GLU A 182 -8.69 27.82 -15.92
N ALA A 183 -8.25 26.83 -16.70
CA ALA A 183 -8.57 26.73 -18.12
C ALA A 183 -10.09 26.61 -18.36
N GLY A 184 -10.79 25.82 -17.53
CA GLY A 184 -12.24 25.68 -17.57
C GLY A 184 -12.96 26.99 -17.27
N GLU A 185 -12.53 27.75 -16.26
CA GLU A 185 -13.09 29.06 -15.92
C GLU A 185 -12.87 30.10 -17.01
N VAL A 186 -11.68 30.12 -17.63
CA VAL A 186 -11.41 30.97 -18.79
C VAL A 186 -12.35 30.62 -19.95
N GLY A 187 -12.51 29.33 -20.25
CA GLY A 187 -13.44 28.85 -21.27
C GLY A 187 -14.90 29.24 -20.97
N ARG A 188 -15.33 29.06 -19.72
CA ARG A 188 -16.67 29.45 -19.25
C ARG A 188 -16.91 30.95 -19.41
N ARG A 189 -15.94 31.80 -19.04
CA ARG A 189 -16.03 33.27 -19.19
C ARG A 189 -16.09 33.68 -20.66
N ALA A 190 -15.29 33.06 -21.52
CA ALA A 190 -15.31 33.31 -22.96
C ALA A 190 -16.67 32.95 -23.57
N GLU A 191 -17.26 31.83 -23.15
CA GLU A 191 -18.57 31.39 -23.63
C GLU A 191 -19.70 32.29 -23.12
N LEU A 192 -19.67 32.72 -21.86
CA LEU A 192 -20.63 33.69 -21.31
C LEU A 192 -20.57 35.02 -22.06
N ARG A 193 -19.37 35.52 -22.38
CA ARG A 193 -19.17 36.69 -23.24
C ARG A 193 -19.81 36.48 -24.62
N ARG A 194 -19.60 35.32 -25.25
CA ARG A 194 -20.14 34.99 -26.57
C ARG A 194 -21.68 34.93 -26.59
N ILE A 195 -22.30 34.31 -25.58
CA ILE A 195 -23.75 34.09 -25.55
C ILE A 195 -24.49 35.35 -25.13
N PHE A 196 -24.02 36.03 -24.09
CA PHE A 196 -24.79 37.07 -23.40
C PHE A 196 -24.24 38.48 -23.58
N GLY A 197 -23.06 38.64 -24.19
CA GLY A 197 -22.45 39.96 -24.42
C GLY A 197 -21.99 40.68 -23.15
N PHE A 198 -21.86 39.99 -22.01
CA PHE A 198 -21.37 40.59 -20.77
C PHE A 198 -19.86 40.84 -20.83
N GLU A 199 -19.44 42.10 -20.75
CA GLU A 199 -18.07 42.45 -20.37
C GLU A 199 -17.92 42.26 -18.85
N CYS A 200 -17.38 41.11 -18.43
CA CYS A 200 -16.87 40.92 -17.06
C CYS A 200 -15.41 41.34 -16.97
#